data_AF-A0A3C1FF59-F1
#
_entry.id   AF-A0A3C1FF59-F1
#
_cell.length_a   1.000
_cell.length_b   1.000
_cell.length_c   1.000
_cell.angle_alpha   90.00
_cell.angle_beta   90.00
_cell.angle_gamma   90.00
#
_symmetry.space_group_name_H-M   'P 1'
#
loop_
_entity.id
_entity.type
_entity.pdbx_description
1 polymer ?
#
loop_
_entity_poly.entity_id
_entity_poly.type
_entity_poly.pdbx_seq_one_letter_code
_entity_poly.pdbx_strand_id
1 'polypeptide(L)'
;MFTYDDAVTVGSTPRLPDYAGRSGVVVGIGDDEGNGPSYAIAFAEDEVTVAFWAFELEDTESPPLSRGANDPQHRRAPLQDPRS
;
A
#
# COMPACT_ATOMS: atom_id res chain seq x y z
N MET A 1 9.35 -9.92 1.60
CA MET A 1 10.71 -9.65 1.06
C MET A 1 10.49 -9.46 -0.42
N PHE A 2 10.90 -8.31 -0.94
CA PHE A 2 10.64 -7.95 -2.33
C PHE A 2 11.77 -8.45 -3.24
N THR A 3 11.47 -8.60 -4.52
CA THR A 3 12.36 -9.00 -5.60
C THR A 3 12.32 -7.98 -6.73
N TYR A 4 13.25 -8.10 -7.69
CA TYR A 4 13.24 -7.23 -8.88
C TYR A 4 11.90 -7.34 -9.61
N ASP A 5 11.45 -6.21 -10.15
CA ASP A 5 10.19 -6.04 -10.87
C ASP A 5 8.92 -6.15 -10.02
N ASP A 6 9.03 -6.36 -8.69
CA ASP A 6 7.87 -6.30 -7.80
C ASP A 6 7.29 -4.87 -7.77
N ALA A 7 5.96 -4.80 -7.88
CA ALA A 7 5.21 -3.57 -7.68
C ALA A 7 5.00 -3.34 -6.17
N VAL A 8 5.30 -2.13 -5.72
CA VAL A 8 5.20 -1.75 -4.31
C VAL A 8 4.58 -0.37 -4.16
N THR A 9 3.99 -0.12 -3.00
CA THR A 9 3.56 1.22 -2.58
C THR A 9 4.43 1.67 -1.42
N VAL A 10 4.88 2.92 -1.46
CA VAL A 10 5.56 3.54 -0.32
C VAL A 10 4.52 3.81 0.76
N GLY A 11 4.71 3.23 1.94
CA GLY A 11 3.90 3.50 3.12
C GLY A 11 4.28 4.83 3.78
N SER A 12 4.42 4.81 5.10
CA SER A 12 4.88 5.99 5.85
C SER A 12 6.41 6.07 5.87
N THR A 13 6.96 7.18 5.35
CA THR A 13 8.40 7.48 5.37
C THR A 13 8.65 8.92 5.83
N PRO A 14 8.98 9.16 7.11
CA PRO A 14 9.17 10.51 7.64
C PRO A 14 10.29 11.31 6.96
N ARG A 15 11.28 10.62 6.38
CA ARG A 15 12.42 11.23 5.68
C ARG A 15 12.08 11.69 4.26
N LEU A 16 11.05 11.12 3.65
CA LEU A 16 10.66 11.35 2.26
C LEU A 16 9.13 11.46 2.13
N PRO A 17 8.48 12.40 2.85
CA PRO A 17 7.02 12.45 2.95
C PRO A 17 6.32 12.60 1.59
N ASP A 18 6.97 13.25 0.62
CA ASP A 18 6.42 13.45 -0.72
C ASP A 18 6.26 12.14 -1.53
N TYR A 19 6.90 11.05 -1.10
CA TYR A 19 6.77 9.75 -1.73
C TYR A 19 5.73 8.86 -1.07
N ALA A 20 5.21 9.21 0.11
CA ALA A 20 4.22 8.41 0.81
C ALA A 20 2.95 8.22 -0.02
N GLY A 21 2.50 6.97 -0.13
CA GLY A 21 1.34 6.55 -0.93
C GLY A 21 1.61 6.39 -2.42
N ARG A 22 2.83 6.67 -2.91
CA ARG A 22 3.18 6.49 -4.32
C ARG A 22 3.53 5.04 -4.61
N SER A 23 3.14 4.56 -5.80
CA SER A 23 3.49 3.23 -6.29
C SER A 23 4.68 3.29 -7.25
N GLY A 24 5.54 2.26 -7.18
CA GLY A 24 6.71 2.12 -8.03
C GLY A 24 7.11 0.66 -8.18
N VAL A 25 8.25 0.44 -8.83
CA VAL A 25 8.78 -0.91 -9.12
C VAL A 25 10.17 -1.07 -8.52
N VAL A 26 10.45 -2.23 -7.93
CA VAL A 26 11.77 -2.57 -7.39
C VAL A 26 12.78 -2.77 -8.53
N VAL A 27 13.81 -1.94 -8.56
CA VAL A 27 14.90 -1.98 -9.56
C VAL A 27 16.28 -2.21 -8.92
N GLY A 28 16.35 -2.34 -7.60
CA GLY A 28 17.59 -2.62 -6.88
C GLY A 28 17.31 -3.21 -5.50
N ILE A 29 18.18 -4.12 -5.06
CA ILE A 29 18.11 -4.77 -3.75
C ILE A 29 19.44 -4.55 -3.03
N GLY A 30 19.37 -4.11 -1.79
CA GLY A 30 20.53 -3.85 -0.94
C GLY A 30 20.24 -4.12 0.53
N ASP A 31 21.24 -3.85 1.35
CA ASP A 31 21.16 -3.91 2.81
C ASP A 31 21.83 -2.64 3.36
N ASP A 32 21.19 -2.02 4.35
CA ASP A 32 21.71 -0.84 5.03
C ASP A 32 22.10 -1.21 6.46
N GLU A 33 23.39 -1.05 6.78
CA GLU A 33 23.95 -1.46 8.08
C GLU A 33 23.19 -0.78 9.23
N GLY A 34 22.50 -1.60 10.04
CA GLY A 34 21.72 -1.15 11.19
C GLY A 34 20.24 -0.91 10.93
N ASN A 35 19.79 -0.86 9.67
CA ASN A 35 18.37 -0.73 9.30
C ASN A 35 17.82 -1.95 8.55
N GLY A 36 18.70 -2.84 8.08
CA GLY A 36 18.33 -4.09 7.40
C GLY A 36 18.09 -3.89 5.90
N PRO A 37 17.23 -4.71 5.27
CA PRO A 37 17.07 -4.71 3.82
C PRO A 37 16.56 -3.37 3.28
N SER A 38 17.14 -2.95 2.15
CA SER A 38 16.75 -1.76 1.41
C SER A 38 16.50 -2.07 -0.07
N TYR A 39 15.65 -1.27 -0.71
CA TYR A 39 15.20 -1.48 -2.08
C TYR A 39 15.20 -0.15 -2.83
N ALA A 40 15.76 -0.14 -4.04
CA ALA A 40 15.68 1.00 -4.95
C ALA A 40 14.40 0.90 -5.76
N ILE A 41 13.55 1.93 -5.68
CA ILE A 41 12.23 1.97 -6.31
C ILE A 41 12.24 3.00 -7.44
N ALA A 42 11.89 2.55 -8.64
CA ALA A 42 11.70 3.43 -9.80
C ALA A 42 10.25 3.92 -9.87
N PHE A 43 10.08 5.23 -10.01
CA PHE A 43 8.78 5.87 -10.22
C PHE A 43 8.70 6.35 -11.67
N ALA A 44 7.81 5.73 -12.45
CA ALA A 44 7.71 5.98 -13.88
C ALA A 44 7.29 7.42 -14.22
N GLU A 45 6.51 8.07 -13.37
CA GLU A 45 5.99 9.42 -13.60
C GLU A 45 7.08 10.49 -13.60
N ASP A 46 8.11 10.31 -12.76
CA ASP A 46 9.14 11.33 -12.52
C ASP A 46 10.52 10.92 -13.03
N GLU A 47 10.64 9.73 -13.65
CA GLU A 47 11.91 9.13 -14.08
C GLU A 47 12.99 9.11 -12.98
N VAL A 48 12.57 8.99 -11.72
CA VAL A 48 13.44 9.00 -10.54
C VAL A 48 13.52 7.61 -9.91
N THR A 49 14.69 7.30 -9.36
CA THR A 49 14.89 6.11 -8.53
C THR A 49 15.29 6.54 -7.12
N VAL A 50 14.61 5.98 -6.10
CA VAL A 50 14.82 6.33 -4.69
C VAL A 50 14.89 5.07 -3.85
N ALA A 51 15.83 5.03 -2.90
CA ALA A 51 15.98 3.89 -1.99
C ALA A 51 15.05 4.01 -0.77
N PHE A 52 14.42 2.90 -0.41
CA PHE A 52 13.56 2.73 0.78
C PHE A 52 13.93 1.49 1.58
N TRP A 53 13.74 1.55 2.90
CA TRP A 53 13.88 0.37 3.75
C TRP A 53 12.67 -0.53 3.61
N ALA A 54 12.84 -1.83 3.89
CA ALA A 54 11.78 -2.83 3.80
C ALA A 54 10.48 -2.43 4.55
N PHE A 55 10.62 -1.79 5.71
CA PHE A 55 9.50 -1.39 6.57
C PHE A 55 8.75 -0.14 6.07
N GLU A 56 9.30 0.57 5.08
CA GLU A 56 8.66 1.73 4.45
C GLU A 56 7.84 1.34 3.22
N LEU A 57 7.84 0.06 2.83
CA LEU A 57 7.20 -0.44 1.62
C LEU A 57 6.07 -1.42 1.96
N GLU A 58 5.02 -1.36 1.17
CA GLU A 58 3.85 -2.23 1.25
C GLU A 58 3.64 -2.94 -0.10
N ASP A 59 3.33 -4.24 -0.07
CA ASP A 59 2.96 -5.00 -1.26
C ASP A 59 1.66 -4.43 -1.87
N THR A 60 1.66 -4.12 -3.16
CA THR A 60 0.43 -3.67 -3.86
C THR A 60 -0.65 -4.75 -3.93
N GLU A 61 -0.31 -6.02 -3.67
CA GLU A 61 -1.28 -7.14 -3.68
C GLU A 61 -2.01 -7.35 -2.35
N SER A 62 -1.64 -6.64 -1.28
CA SER A 62 -2.43 -6.66 -0.05
C SER A 62 -3.54 -5.61 -0.15
N PRO A 63 -4.82 -5.99 -0.38
CA PRO A 63 -5.90 -5.02 -0.19
C PRO A 63 -5.75 -4.42 1.21
N PRO A 64 -6.03 -3.12 1.41
CA PRO A 64 -6.00 -2.54 2.74
C PRO A 64 -6.88 -3.44 3.62
N LEU A 65 -6.31 -3.97 4.71
CA LEU A 65 -7.08 -4.66 5.72
C LEU A 65 -8.13 -3.67 6.20
N SER A 66 -9.35 -3.78 5.66
CA SER A 66 -10.51 -3.00 6.07
C SER A 66 -10.61 -3.15 7.58
N ARG A 67 -10.14 -2.13 8.29
CA ARG A 67 -10.20 -2.01 9.73
C ARG A 67 -11.69 -1.93 10.08
N GLY A 68 -12.27 -3.09 10.40
CA GLY A 68 -13.61 -3.29 10.93
C GLY A 68 -14.66 -2.24 10.56
N ALA A 69 -15.34 -2.43 9.43
CA ALA A 69 -16.70 -1.92 9.29
C ALA A 69 -17.62 -2.79 10.17
N ASN A 70 -17.58 -2.54 11.47
CA ASN A 70 -18.71 -2.82 12.34
C ASN A 70 -19.80 -1.81 11.97
N ASP A 71 -20.65 -2.16 11.02
CA ASP A 71 -21.89 -1.43 10.77
C ASP A 71 -23.10 -2.31 11.13
N PRO A 72 -23.48 -2.37 12.41
CA PRO A 72 -24.80 -2.83 12.79
C PRO A 72 -25.70 -1.61 12.86
N GLN A 73 -26.45 -1.30 11.79
CA GLN A 73 -27.86 -0.85 11.82
C GLN A 73 -28.28 -0.13 10.51
N HIS A 74 -29.19 -0.72 9.71
CA HIS A 74 -30.61 -0.34 9.71
C HIS A 74 -31.43 -0.84 8.50
N ARG A 75 -32.59 -1.40 8.84
CA ARG A 75 -33.91 -1.31 8.15
C ARG A 75 -34.12 -2.10 6.86
N ARG A 76 -34.52 -3.37 7.02
CA ARG A 76 -35.51 -3.97 6.12
C ARG A 76 -36.89 -3.45 6.53
N ALA A 77 -37.48 -2.58 5.73
CA ALA A 77 -38.92 -2.34 5.76
C ALA A 77 -39.59 -3.45 4.91
N PRO A 78 -40.61 -4.17 5.39
CA PRO A 78 -41.43 -4.99 4.52
C PRO A 78 -42.40 -4.07 3.75
N LEU A 79 -42.30 -4.13 2.43
CA LEU A 79 -43.24 -3.59 1.46
C LEU A 79 -44.64 -4.14 1.76
N GLN A 80 -45.62 -3.25 1.96
CA GLN A 80 -47.03 -3.63 1.97
C GLN A 80 -47.45 -4.00 0.55
N ASP A 81 -48.26 -5.05 0.39
CA ASP A 81 -49.16 -5.16 -0.77
C ASP A 81 -50.59 -5.47 -0.30
N PRO A 82 -51.63 -4.92 -0.97
CA PRO A 82 -52.99 -4.83 -0.48
C PRO A 82 -53.88 -5.98 -0.98
N ARG A 83 -54.78 -6.45 -0.11
CA ARG A 83 -56.08 -7.08 -0.38
C ARG A 83 -56.19 -8.07 -1.56
N SER A 84 -56.39 -9.35 -1.25
CA SER A 84 -57.32 -10.25 -1.95
C SER A 84 -57.83 -11.31 -0.99
#